data_AF-A0A520BIG4-F1
#
_entry.id   AF-A0A520BIG4-F1
#
_cell.length_a   1.000
_cell.length_b   1.000
_cell.length_c   1.000
_cell.angle_alpha   90.00
_cell.angle_beta   90.00
_cell.angle_gamma   90.00
#
_symmetry.space_group_name_H-M   'P 1'
#
loop_
_entity.id
_entity.type
_entity.pdbx_description
1 polymer ?
#
loop_
_entity_poly.entity_id
_entity_poly.type
_entity_poly.pdbx_seq_one_letter_code
_entity_poly.pdbx_strand_id
1 'polypeptide(L)'
;MKKNKSVVVLACLSLLYFPILEASASENINKGKNKVVLISLDGAGEKIINSVLLQDLMPNLKKIKQGGVHAAGSIPNYPSKTAPGHASIWTGTYGYKNGVTSNEIFKQPIDKYSVLDTERGFISTALQIEPIWITAIKQNKKVLITQSTHTYPFEPYFADKKFGIDGKDKLNILLCFEPKTLNKSNSLNLS
;
A
#
# COMPACT_ATOMS: atom_id res chain seq x y z
N MET A 1 30.36 11.18 -78.32
CA MET A 1 29.31 10.39 -79.00
C MET A 1 28.25 9.98 -78.00
N LYS A 2 26.98 10.09 -78.40
CA LYS A 2 25.71 9.59 -77.79
C LYS A 2 25.26 10.16 -76.42
N LYS A 3 24.29 11.07 -76.54
CA LYS A 3 23.17 11.28 -75.60
C LYS A 3 22.47 9.95 -75.31
N ASN A 4 21.99 9.76 -74.09
CA ASN A 4 20.72 9.08 -73.83
C ASN A 4 19.99 9.78 -72.68
N LYS A 5 18.71 10.04 -72.92
CA LYS A 5 17.76 10.75 -72.07
C LYS A 5 17.00 9.72 -71.22
N SER A 6 16.64 10.10 -69.99
CA SER A 6 15.25 10.16 -69.48
C SER A 6 15.11 9.78 -68.00
N VAL A 7 14.74 10.81 -67.22
CA VAL A 7 13.62 10.88 -66.25
C VAL A 7 13.37 9.68 -65.34
N VAL A 8 13.54 9.86 -64.01
CA VAL A 8 12.66 9.25 -63.00
C VAL A 8 12.49 10.22 -61.81
N VAL A 9 11.27 10.77 -61.76
CA VAL A 9 10.42 11.10 -60.60
C VAL A 9 11.01 11.93 -59.43
N LEU A 10 10.65 13.21 -59.49
CA LEU A 10 10.56 14.14 -58.36
C LEU A 10 9.54 13.60 -57.33
N ALA A 11 9.99 13.17 -56.16
CA ALA A 11 9.13 13.00 -55.01
C ALA A 11 9.21 14.27 -54.15
N CYS A 12 8.18 15.11 -54.31
CA CYS A 12 7.82 16.16 -53.36
C CYS A 12 7.75 15.58 -51.94
N LEU A 13 8.37 16.23 -50.97
CA LEU A 13 7.59 16.93 -49.95
C LEU A 13 8.47 17.96 -49.26
N SER A 14 8.21 19.20 -49.62
CA SER A 14 8.65 20.43 -49.00
C SER A 14 8.56 20.37 -47.47
N LEU A 15 9.71 20.58 -46.85
CA LEU A 15 9.89 21.13 -45.52
C LEU A 15 8.97 22.34 -45.33
N LEU A 16 7.85 22.14 -44.64
CA LEU A 16 7.04 23.21 -44.06
C LEU A 16 7.09 23.07 -42.54
N TYR A 17 8.11 23.73 -41.98
CA TYR A 17 8.08 24.52 -40.76
C TYR A 17 6.81 24.37 -39.91
N PHE A 18 6.77 23.35 -39.06
CA PHE A 18 5.97 23.42 -37.83
C PHE A 18 6.81 24.17 -36.80
N PRO A 19 6.39 25.33 -36.27
CA PRO A 19 7.02 25.86 -35.09
C PRO A 19 6.81 24.81 -33.99
N ILE A 20 7.90 24.30 -33.45
CA ILE A 20 7.88 23.54 -32.20
C ILE A 20 7.36 24.54 -31.18
N LEU A 21 6.06 24.49 -30.92
CA LEU A 21 5.47 25.17 -29.80
C LEU A 21 6.01 24.42 -28.59
N GLU A 22 7.14 24.89 -28.07
CA GLU A 22 7.56 24.59 -26.71
C GLU A 22 6.47 25.17 -25.80
N ALA A 23 5.39 24.39 -25.65
CA ALA A 23 4.54 24.48 -24.49
C ALA A 23 5.46 24.14 -23.32
N SER A 24 6.15 25.16 -22.80
CA SER A 24 6.52 25.18 -21.40
C SER A 24 5.19 25.19 -20.64
N ALA A 25 4.63 23.99 -20.49
CA ALA A 25 3.71 23.72 -19.42
C ALA A 25 4.50 24.10 -18.16
N SER A 26 4.20 25.30 -17.66
CA SER A 26 4.61 25.72 -16.34
C SER A 26 4.05 24.66 -15.41
N GLU A 27 4.87 23.65 -15.08
CA GLU A 27 4.73 22.85 -13.88
C GLU A 27 4.94 23.80 -12.70
N ASN A 28 3.96 24.66 -12.46
CA ASN A 28 3.59 25.05 -11.12
C ASN A 28 2.93 23.82 -10.48
N ILE A 29 3.66 22.69 -10.41
CA ILE A 29 3.41 21.68 -9.42
C ILE A 29 3.78 22.39 -8.13
N ASN A 30 2.75 22.97 -7.51
CA ASN A 30 2.76 23.23 -6.09
C ASN A 30 3.30 21.96 -5.44
N LYS A 31 4.58 21.95 -5.09
CA LYS A 31 5.27 20.92 -4.31
C LYS A 31 4.78 20.96 -2.86
N GLY A 32 3.48 21.17 -2.67
CA GLY A 32 2.78 20.68 -1.50
C GLY A 32 3.00 19.18 -1.51
N LYS A 33 3.75 18.67 -0.52
CA LYS A 33 3.91 17.24 -0.33
C LYS A 33 2.52 16.68 -0.02
N ASN A 34 1.81 16.21 -1.04
CA ASN A 34 0.54 15.52 -0.86
C ASN A 34 0.80 14.36 0.10
N LYS A 35 0.19 14.43 1.28
CA LYS A 35 0.26 13.38 2.30
C LYS A 35 -0.90 12.43 2.03
N VAL A 36 -0.62 11.14 2.08
CA VAL A 36 -1.65 10.11 2.02
C VAL A 36 -1.88 9.61 3.44
N VAL A 37 -3.15 9.61 3.86
CA VAL A 37 -3.58 9.00 5.12
C VAL A 37 -4.50 7.86 4.77
N LEU A 38 -4.13 6.65 5.17
CA LEU A 38 -4.92 5.44 4.99
C LEU A 38 -5.58 5.07 6.32
N ILE A 39 -6.91 5.11 6.34
CA ILE A 39 -7.72 4.77 7.51
C ILE A 39 -8.51 3.51 7.18
N SER A 40 -8.30 2.46 7.95
CA SER A 40 -9.11 1.23 7.89
C SER A 40 -10.08 1.23 9.08
N LEU A 41 -11.36 1.00 8.81
CA LEU A 41 -12.39 0.83 9.83
C LEU A 41 -12.81 -0.65 9.82
N ASP A 42 -12.39 -1.41 10.83
CA ASP A 42 -12.73 -2.84 10.89
C ASP A 42 -14.23 -3.04 11.11
N GLY A 43 -14.80 -4.06 10.47
CA GLY A 43 -16.23 -4.38 10.54
C GLY A 43 -17.17 -3.30 9.96
N ALA A 44 -16.64 -2.30 9.24
CA ALA A 44 -17.42 -1.20 8.65
C ALA A 44 -18.16 -1.63 7.37
N GLY A 45 -19.12 -2.54 7.52
CA GLY A 45 -19.98 -2.98 6.42
C GLY A 45 -20.81 -1.84 5.83
N GLU A 46 -21.04 -1.88 4.52
CA GLU A 46 -21.75 -0.83 3.78
C GLU A 46 -23.10 -0.45 4.40
N LYS A 47 -23.93 -1.45 4.77
CA LYS A 47 -25.23 -1.21 5.41
C LYS A 47 -25.11 -0.48 6.75
N ILE A 48 -24.09 -0.81 7.54
CA ILE A 48 -23.84 -0.16 8.84
C ILE A 48 -23.44 1.29 8.60
N ILE A 49 -22.46 1.52 7.71
CA ILE A 49 -21.98 2.86 7.37
C ILE A 49 -23.11 3.72 6.81
N ASN A 50 -23.91 3.21 5.88
CA ASN A 50 -25.01 3.97 5.31
C ASN A 50 -26.09 4.30 6.36
N SER A 51 -26.41 3.36 7.27
CA SER A 51 -27.34 3.62 8.37
C SER A 51 -26.87 4.74 9.30
N VAL A 52 -25.61 4.73 9.73
CA VAL A 52 -25.08 5.76 10.64
C VAL A 52 -24.91 7.12 9.97
N LEU A 53 -24.67 7.16 8.65
CA LEU A 53 -24.59 8.41 7.89
C LEU A 53 -25.96 9.04 7.66
N LEU A 54 -27.01 8.22 7.47
CA LEU A 54 -28.41 8.68 7.38
C LEU A 54 -28.87 9.30 8.71
N GLN A 55 -28.47 8.70 9.84
CA GLN A 55 -28.77 9.19 11.18
C GLN A 55 -27.87 10.36 11.64
N ASP A 56 -26.95 10.81 10.79
CA ASP A 56 -25.98 11.88 11.09
C ASP A 56 -25.06 11.62 12.30
N LEU A 57 -24.85 10.35 12.67
CA LEU A 57 -24.03 9.94 13.81
C LEU A 57 -22.52 10.06 13.54
N MET A 58 -22.12 10.12 12.27
CA MET A 58 -20.71 10.28 11.85
C MET A 58 -20.54 11.49 10.91
N PRO A 59 -20.69 12.73 11.41
CA PRO A 59 -20.74 13.93 10.58
C PRO A 59 -19.44 14.17 9.80
N ASN A 60 -18.28 13.79 10.36
CA ASN A 60 -17.00 13.93 9.67
C ASN A 60 -16.86 12.94 8.51
N LEU A 61 -17.30 11.69 8.68
CA LEU A 61 -17.30 10.70 7.60
C LEU A 61 -18.30 11.10 6.49
N LYS A 62 -19.45 11.67 6.88
CA LYS A 62 -20.44 12.22 5.94
C LYS A 62 -19.85 13.33 5.07
N LYS A 63 -19.12 14.28 5.68
CA LYS A 63 -18.39 15.33 4.96
C LYS A 63 -17.38 14.76 3.97
N ILE A 64 -16.61 13.73 4.38
CA ILE A 64 -15.65 13.04 3.49
C ILE A 64 -16.38 12.39 2.31
N LYS A 65 -17.51 11.70 2.54
CA LYS A 65 -18.30 11.06 1.47
C LYS A 65 -18.87 12.09 0.48
N GLN A 66 -19.32 13.24 0.96
CA GLN A 66 -19.94 14.30 0.14
C GLN A 66 -18.92 15.14 -0.64
N GLY A 67 -17.76 15.44 -0.05
CA GLY A 67 -16.70 16.25 -0.67
C GLY A 67 -15.65 15.44 -1.43
N GLY A 68 -15.72 14.11 -1.39
CA GLY A 68 -14.76 13.20 -1.99
C GLY A 68 -15.37 12.22 -2.99
N VAL A 69 -14.57 11.24 -3.38
CA VAL A 69 -15.00 10.14 -4.26
C VAL A 69 -15.32 8.92 -3.39
N HIS A 70 -16.44 8.26 -3.66
CA HIS A 70 -16.82 7.03 -2.98
C HIS A 70 -17.44 6.01 -3.94
N ALA A 71 -17.26 4.73 -3.64
CA ALA A 71 -17.96 3.63 -4.32
C ALA A 71 -19.27 3.29 -3.58
N ALA A 72 -20.16 2.56 -4.24
CA ALA A 72 -21.37 2.03 -3.61
C ALA A 72 -21.05 1.06 -2.46
N GLY A 73 -19.94 0.32 -2.57
CA GLY A 73 -19.39 -0.56 -1.56
C GLY A 73 -18.04 -1.13 -2.00
N SER A 74 -17.41 -1.92 -1.13
CA SER A 74 -16.22 -2.69 -1.44
C SER A 74 -16.52 -4.19 -1.35
N ILE A 75 -15.98 -4.97 -2.29
CA ILE A 75 -16.05 -6.43 -2.22
C ILE A 75 -14.85 -6.92 -1.41
N PRO A 76 -15.06 -7.54 -0.23
CA PRO A 76 -13.95 -8.06 0.56
C PRO A 76 -13.35 -9.29 -0.12
N ASN A 77 -12.10 -9.61 0.25
CA ASN A 77 -11.52 -10.90 -0.09
C ASN A 77 -12.23 -12.03 0.66
N TYR A 78 -12.09 -13.26 0.14
CA TYR A 78 -12.45 -14.46 0.89
C TYR A 78 -11.24 -14.99 1.71
N PRO A 79 -11.44 -15.43 2.96
CA PRO A 79 -12.65 -15.23 3.76
C PRO A 79 -12.75 -13.78 4.26
N SER A 80 -13.97 -13.28 4.46
CA SER A 80 -14.25 -11.93 4.97
C SER A 80 -13.97 -11.81 6.48
N LYS A 81 -12.72 -12.07 6.88
CA LYS A 81 -12.22 -11.94 8.25
C LYS A 81 -11.18 -10.82 8.33
N THR A 82 -10.99 -10.28 9.53
CA THR A 82 -10.13 -9.11 9.78
C THR A 82 -8.69 -9.31 9.29
N ALA A 83 -7.99 -10.38 9.69
CA ALA A 83 -6.59 -10.58 9.31
C ALA A 83 -6.41 -10.72 7.78
N PRO A 84 -7.09 -11.65 7.09
CA PRO A 84 -6.92 -11.79 5.64
C PRO A 84 -7.40 -10.56 4.87
N GLY A 85 -8.43 -9.86 5.36
CA GLY A 85 -8.89 -8.58 4.79
C GLY A 85 -7.84 -7.48 4.84
N HIS A 86 -7.26 -7.24 6.02
CA HIS A 86 -6.22 -6.25 6.14
C HIS A 86 -4.94 -6.64 5.38
N ALA A 87 -4.54 -7.91 5.41
CA ALA A 87 -3.41 -8.40 4.61
C ALA A 87 -3.61 -8.10 3.11
N SER A 88 -4.83 -8.27 2.61
CA SER A 88 -5.18 -7.96 1.21
C SER A 88 -5.10 -6.47 0.92
N ILE A 89 -5.58 -5.59 1.83
CA ILE A 89 -5.47 -4.13 1.69
C ILE A 89 -3.99 -3.70 1.69
N TRP A 90 -3.18 -4.27 2.57
CA TRP A 90 -1.78 -3.86 2.73
C TRP A 90 -0.87 -4.34 1.61
N THR A 91 -1.13 -5.51 1.03
CA THR A 91 -0.26 -6.14 0.03
C THR A 91 -0.81 -6.06 -1.40
N GLY A 92 -2.10 -5.77 -1.57
CA GLY A 92 -2.77 -5.82 -2.87
C GLY A 92 -2.94 -7.24 -3.42
N THR A 93 -2.78 -8.28 -2.61
CA THR A 93 -2.86 -9.69 -3.03
C THR A 93 -3.76 -10.52 -2.11
N TYR A 94 -4.26 -11.65 -2.59
CA TYR A 94 -5.10 -12.58 -1.81
C TYR A 94 -4.28 -13.47 -0.87
N GLY A 95 -4.98 -14.15 0.06
CA GLY A 95 -4.40 -15.02 1.08
C GLY A 95 -3.42 -16.07 0.56
N TYR A 96 -3.66 -16.64 -0.62
CA TYR A 96 -2.77 -17.64 -1.22
C TYR A 96 -1.40 -17.07 -1.64
N LYS A 97 -1.27 -15.75 -1.82
CA LYS A 97 0.00 -15.06 -2.08
C LYS A 97 0.55 -14.41 -0.81
N ASN A 98 -0.27 -13.65 -0.09
CA ASN A 98 0.20 -12.92 1.09
C ASN A 98 0.41 -13.81 2.32
N GLY A 99 -0.04 -15.07 2.30
CA GLY A 99 0.14 -16.06 3.37
C GLY A 99 -0.93 -16.03 4.46
N VAL A 100 -1.81 -15.03 4.49
CA VAL A 100 -2.82 -14.85 5.54
C VAL A 100 -4.18 -15.29 5.02
N THR A 101 -4.58 -16.52 5.38
CA THR A 101 -5.85 -17.14 4.93
C THR A 101 -6.96 -17.09 5.97
N SER A 102 -6.65 -16.78 7.24
CA SER A 102 -7.59 -16.73 8.36
C SER A 102 -7.03 -15.88 9.51
N ASN A 103 -7.84 -15.62 10.53
CA ASN A 103 -7.41 -14.95 11.77
C ASN A 103 -6.44 -15.81 12.60
N GLU A 104 -6.56 -17.13 12.47
CA GLU A 104 -5.62 -18.14 12.95
C GLU A 104 -5.16 -18.95 11.75
N ILE A 105 -3.85 -19.07 11.58
CA ILE A 105 -3.20 -19.76 10.47
C ILE A 105 -2.33 -20.89 11.03
N PHE A 106 -2.09 -21.92 10.23
CA PHE A 106 -1.16 -22.98 10.62
C PHE A 106 0.27 -22.46 10.63
N LYS A 107 1.05 -22.89 11.64
CA LYS A 107 2.47 -22.56 11.69
C LYS A 107 3.21 -23.20 10.51
N GLN A 108 4.25 -22.51 10.05
CA GLN A 108 5.13 -22.98 8.98
C GLN A 108 6.56 -23.16 9.51
N PRO A 109 7.31 -24.15 9.00
CA PRO A 109 6.97 -25.05 7.90
C PRO A 109 6.18 -26.30 8.36
N ILE A 110 5.36 -26.86 7.46
CA ILE A 110 4.39 -27.93 7.78
C ILE A 110 5.02 -29.27 8.21
N ASP A 111 6.30 -29.48 7.94
CA ASP A 111 7.07 -30.65 8.37
C ASP A 111 7.49 -30.58 9.85
N LYS A 112 7.43 -29.38 10.45
CA LYS A 112 7.81 -29.14 11.85
C LYS A 112 6.62 -28.95 12.79
N TYR A 113 5.43 -28.71 12.26
CA TYR A 113 4.25 -28.32 13.03
C TYR A 113 3.05 -29.21 12.69
N SER A 114 2.25 -29.53 13.69
CA SER A 114 0.98 -30.23 13.51
C SER A 114 -0.09 -29.29 12.95
N VAL A 115 -1.17 -29.87 12.40
CA VAL A 115 -2.38 -29.11 12.02
C VAL A 115 -3.06 -28.44 13.22
N LEU A 116 -2.73 -28.85 14.44
CA LEU A 116 -3.23 -28.20 15.66
C LEU A 116 -2.36 -27.00 16.07
N ASP A 117 -1.17 -26.87 15.52
CA ASP A 117 -0.26 -25.77 15.83
C ASP A 117 -0.61 -24.55 14.97
N THR A 118 -1.28 -23.58 15.59
CA THR A 118 -1.67 -22.34 14.94
C THR A 118 -0.89 -21.12 15.48
N GLU A 119 -0.86 -20.07 14.67
CA GLU A 119 -0.44 -18.74 15.06
C GLU A 119 -1.45 -17.69 14.59
N ARG A 120 -1.37 -16.48 15.15
CA ARG A 120 -2.30 -15.41 14.79
C ARG A 120 -1.96 -14.86 13.40
N GLY A 121 -2.92 -14.80 12.50
CA GLY A 121 -2.76 -14.21 11.16
C GLY A 121 -2.48 -12.70 11.17
N PHE A 122 -2.60 -12.02 12.31
CA PHE A 122 -2.44 -10.57 12.46
C PHE A 122 -0.99 -10.10 12.64
N ILE A 123 -0.05 -11.02 12.82
CA ILE A 123 1.34 -10.67 13.13
C ILE A 123 2.13 -10.42 11.84
N SER A 124 3.21 -9.65 11.94
CA SER A 124 4.07 -9.31 10.80
C SER A 124 4.73 -10.54 10.16
N THR A 125 5.05 -11.56 10.95
CA THR A 125 5.65 -12.80 10.45
C THR A 125 4.71 -13.59 9.54
N ALA A 126 3.38 -13.40 9.67
CA ALA A 126 2.39 -14.06 8.83
C ALA A 126 2.39 -13.55 7.37
N LEU A 127 2.80 -12.29 7.14
CA LEU A 127 2.88 -11.75 5.77
C LEU A 127 4.05 -12.36 4.99
N GLN A 128 3.76 -12.92 3.83
CA GLN A 128 4.76 -13.44 2.88
C GLN A 128 5.08 -12.43 1.77
N ILE A 129 4.24 -11.41 1.59
CA ILE A 129 4.39 -10.35 0.59
C ILE A 129 4.62 -9.02 1.29
N GLU A 130 5.42 -8.14 0.67
CA GLU A 130 5.70 -6.83 1.22
C GLU A 130 4.43 -5.97 1.33
N PRO A 131 4.15 -5.37 2.50
CA PRO A 131 3.05 -4.43 2.65
C PRO A 131 3.44 -3.01 2.19
N ILE A 132 2.43 -2.20 1.89
CA ILE A 132 2.57 -0.87 1.29
C ILE A 132 3.55 0.07 2.01
N TRP A 133 3.65 -0.01 3.35
CA TRP A 133 4.59 0.82 4.10
C TRP A 133 6.05 0.46 3.80
N ILE A 134 6.36 -0.80 3.56
CA ILE A 134 7.70 -1.25 3.15
C ILE A 134 8.01 -0.73 1.74
N THR A 135 7.07 -0.89 0.81
CA THR A 135 7.21 -0.37 -0.56
C THR A 135 7.42 1.16 -0.56
N ALA A 136 6.68 1.89 0.27
CA ALA A 136 6.84 3.34 0.41
C ALA A 136 8.23 3.72 0.97
N ILE A 137 8.75 3.00 1.96
CA ILE A 137 10.10 3.22 2.51
C ILE A 137 11.17 2.97 1.45
N LYS A 138 11.05 1.88 0.67
CA LYS A 138 11.94 1.58 -0.46
C LYS A 138 11.96 2.70 -1.49
N GLN A 139 10.81 3.34 -1.72
CA GLN A 139 10.67 4.51 -2.60
C GLN A 139 11.00 5.84 -1.89
N ASN A 140 11.79 5.79 -0.81
CA ASN A 140 12.28 6.94 -0.07
C ASN A 140 11.18 7.86 0.51
N LYS A 141 10.03 7.29 0.86
CA LYS A 141 8.95 8.01 1.57
C LYS A 141 9.07 7.80 3.07
N LYS A 142 8.66 8.83 3.84
CA LYS A 142 8.50 8.72 5.29
C LYS A 142 7.13 8.12 5.59
N VAL A 143 7.10 7.15 6.49
CA VAL A 143 5.86 6.46 6.87
C VAL A 143 5.66 6.59 8.38
N LEU A 144 4.41 6.85 8.76
CA LEU A 144 3.93 6.82 10.14
C LEU A 144 2.83 5.77 10.23
N ILE A 145 2.99 4.80 11.11
CA ILE A 145 1.99 3.78 11.40
C ILE A 145 1.53 3.95 12.84
N THR A 146 0.23 3.84 13.10
CA THR A 146 -0.32 3.95 14.46
C THR A 146 -0.83 2.59 14.95
N GLN A 147 -1.96 2.14 14.41
CA GLN A 147 -2.70 0.95 14.87
C GLN A 147 -3.00 0.00 13.70
N SER A 148 -2.01 -0.23 12.83
CA SER A 148 -2.19 -1.16 11.71
C SER A 148 -1.90 -2.59 12.14
N THR A 149 -2.74 -3.52 11.69
CA THR A 149 -2.48 -4.96 11.77
C THR A 149 -1.21 -5.32 10.98
N HIS A 150 -0.62 -6.49 11.27
CA HIS A 150 0.58 -7.04 10.63
C HIS A 150 1.85 -6.22 10.84
N THR A 151 1.86 -5.32 11.82
CA THR A 151 3.03 -4.49 12.11
C THR A 151 3.90 -5.08 13.19
N TYR A 152 3.29 -5.66 14.23
CA TYR A 152 3.97 -6.32 15.34
C TYR A 152 4.16 -7.83 15.09
N PRO A 153 5.28 -8.45 15.50
CA PRO A 153 6.52 -7.82 15.99
C PRO A 153 7.21 -6.99 14.89
N PHE A 154 8.02 -6.00 15.24
CA PHE A 154 8.64 -5.11 14.25
C PHE A 154 9.97 -5.65 13.72
N GLU A 155 10.63 -6.45 14.52
CA GLU A 155 11.93 -7.07 14.29
C GLU A 155 12.01 -7.78 12.93
N PRO A 156 10.99 -8.52 12.46
CA PRO A 156 11.01 -9.14 11.13
C PRO A 156 11.28 -8.14 9.99
N TYR A 157 10.78 -6.91 10.09
CA TYR A 157 10.99 -5.92 9.04
C TYR A 157 12.39 -5.33 9.07
N PHE A 158 13.00 -5.17 10.24
CA PHE A 158 14.21 -4.37 10.41
C PHE A 158 15.46 -5.15 10.81
N ALA A 159 15.33 -6.07 11.77
CA ALA A 159 16.45 -6.90 12.21
C ALA A 159 16.68 -8.01 11.19
N ASP A 160 15.61 -8.71 10.81
CA ASP A 160 15.68 -9.86 9.91
C ASP A 160 15.68 -9.44 8.44
N LYS A 161 15.45 -8.14 8.17
CA LYS A 161 15.33 -7.56 6.83
C LYS A 161 14.43 -8.40 5.91
N LYS A 162 13.31 -8.92 6.42
CA LYS A 162 12.42 -9.86 5.71
C LYS A 162 12.04 -9.41 4.29
N PHE A 163 11.95 -8.09 4.09
CA PHE A 163 11.68 -7.49 2.79
C PHE A 163 12.79 -6.56 2.28
N GLY A 164 14.02 -6.69 2.79
CA GLY A 164 15.20 -5.98 2.29
C GLY A 164 15.20 -4.48 2.57
N ILE A 165 14.72 -4.04 3.74
CA ILE A 165 14.81 -2.64 4.16
C ILE A 165 15.85 -2.45 5.26
N ASP A 166 16.64 -1.38 5.13
CA ASP A 166 17.55 -0.88 6.18
C ASP A 166 16.96 0.34 6.93
N GLY A 167 15.78 0.80 6.53
CA GLY A 167 15.22 2.12 6.81
C GLY A 167 14.55 2.32 8.16
N LYS A 168 15.20 1.98 9.28
CA LYS A 168 14.68 2.26 10.64
C LYS A 168 14.31 3.74 10.84
N ASP A 169 15.07 4.65 10.25
CA ASP A 169 14.86 6.10 10.42
C ASP A 169 13.67 6.68 9.61
N LYS A 170 13.08 5.88 8.70
CA LYS A 170 11.99 6.33 7.82
C LYS A 170 10.61 5.83 8.24
N LEU A 171 10.55 4.92 9.20
CA LEU A 171 9.30 4.37 9.74
C LEU A 171 9.16 4.75 11.21
N ASN A 172 8.13 5.53 11.52
CA ASN A 172 7.71 5.77 12.89
C ASN A 172 6.48 4.92 13.19
N ILE A 173 6.51 4.21 14.31
CA ILE A 173 5.36 3.42 14.76
C ILE A 173 4.91 3.93 16.11
N LEU A 174 3.66 4.41 16.17
CA LEU A 174 3.01 4.89 17.38
C LEU A 174 2.08 3.80 17.90
N LEU A 175 2.65 2.83 18.62
CA LEU A 175 1.83 1.90 19.39
C LEU A 175 1.26 2.65 20.59
N CYS A 176 -0.06 2.81 20.63
CA CYS A 176 -0.83 3.43 21.73
C CYS A 176 -0.28 4.80 22.18
N PHE A 177 -0.62 5.88 21.47
CA PHE A 177 -0.38 7.30 21.82
C PHE A 177 1.03 7.73 22.31
N GLU A 178 1.99 6.81 22.42
CA GLU A 178 3.38 7.07 22.76
C GLU A 178 4.28 6.68 21.58
N PRO A 179 5.11 7.60 21.08
CA PRO A 179 6.10 7.28 20.07
C PRO A 179 7.19 6.38 20.63
N LYS A 180 7.16 5.07 20.32
CA LYS A 180 8.37 4.25 20.39
C LYS A 180 9.18 4.47 19.12
N THR A 181 10.21 5.31 19.23
CA THR A 181 11.26 5.36 18.20
C THR A 181 12.03 4.05 18.27
N LEU A 182 12.24 3.38 17.12
CA LEU A 182 12.96 2.11 17.03
C LEU A 182 14.49 2.23 17.23
N ASN A 183 14.94 3.26 17.94
CA ASN A 183 16.34 3.58 18.20
C ASN A 183 16.64 3.61 19.71
N LYS A 184 16.77 2.43 20.30
CA LYS A 184 17.93 1.97 21.09
C LYS A 184 17.57 0.63 21.72
N SER A 185 18.53 -0.29 21.64
CA SER A 185 18.57 -1.56 22.34
C SER A 185 17.90 -1.49 23.72
N ASN A 186 16.79 -2.19 23.89
CA ASN A 186 16.40 -2.72 25.19
C ASN A 186 15.66 -4.03 24.92
N SER A 187 16.39 -5.11 25.15
CA SER A 187 15.86 -6.43 25.45
C SER A 187 14.74 -6.31 26.49
N LEU A 188 13.48 -6.43 26.05
CA LEU A 188 12.38 -6.72 26.95
C LEU A 188 12.27 -8.24 27.04
N ASN A 189 12.97 -8.78 28.03
CA ASN A 189 12.57 -10.04 28.65
C ASN A 189 11.11 -9.87 29.11
N LEU A 190 10.21 -10.65 28.52
CA LEU A 190 8.88 -10.89 29.05
C LEU A 190 8.90 -12.28 29.67
N SER A 191 9.06 -12.30 31.00
CA SER A 191 8.65 -13.39 31.89
C SER A 191 7.13 -13.55 31.87
#